data_AF-A0A932MD65-F1
#
_entry.id   AF-A0A932MD65-F1
#
_cell.length_a   1.000
_cell.length_b   1.000
_cell.length_c   1.000
_cell.angle_alpha   90.00
_cell.angle_beta   90.00
_cell.angle_gamma   90.00
#
_symmetry.space_group_name_H-M   'P 1'
#
loop_
_entity.id
_entity.type
_entity.pdbx_description
1 polymer ?
#
loop_
_entity_poly.entity_id
_entity_poly.type
_entity_poly.pdbx_seq_one_letter_code
_entity_poly.pdbx_strand_id
1 'polypeptide(L)' 'MNRTPQPTYSTLHFLVRHGDWIAAVTGLAPLAAGVVAWIAGMSVMFVLAGVLGSAFLYLIMRSYVELVRVIVDMLLPK' A
#
# COMPACT_ATOMS: atom_id res chain seq x y z
N MET A 1 8.34 -26.63 32.12
CA MET A 1 7.96 -26.46 30.70
C MET A 1 7.58 -25.00 30.51
N ASN A 2 8.55 -24.13 30.22
CA ASN A 2 8.31 -22.69 30.08
C ASN A 2 7.69 -22.42 28.71
N ARG A 3 6.39 -22.13 28.66
CA ARG A 3 5.73 -21.64 27.45
C ARG A 3 6.12 -20.17 27.28
N THR A 4 7.12 -19.89 26.46
CA THR A 4 7.33 -18.53 25.97
C THR A 4 6.09 -18.12 25.17
N PRO A 5 5.49 -16.95 25.45
CA PRO A 5 4.37 -16.47 24.63
C PRO A 5 4.89 -16.34 23.20
N GLN A 6 4.32 -17.10 22.27
CA GLN A 6 4.63 -16.93 20.86
C GLN A 6 4.30 -15.49 20.49
N PRO A 7 5.27 -14.68 20.03
CA PRO A 7 5.01 -13.31 19.65
C PRO A 7 4.01 -13.32 18.50
N THR A 8 2.75 -13.09 18.85
CA THR A 8 1.65 -13.03 17.89
C THR A 8 1.75 -11.69 17.21
N TYR A 9 2.40 -11.67 16.05
CA TYR A 9 2.52 -10.46 15.24
C TYR A 9 1.18 -10.16 14.52
N SER A 10 0.15 -9.83 15.30
CA SER A 10 -1.18 -9.46 14.78
C SER A 10 -1.12 -8.29 13.79
N THR A 11 -0.19 -7.36 14.00
CA THR A 11 0.04 -6.22 13.09
C THR A 11 0.53 -6.68 11.71
N LEU A 12 1.39 -7.69 11.65
CA LEU A 12 1.88 -8.25 10.38
C LEU A 12 0.76 -9.02 9.67
N HIS A 13 -0.03 -9.82 10.38
CA HIS A 13 -1.20 -10.49 9.80
C HIS A 13 -2.25 -9.50 9.27
N PHE A 14 -2.47 -8.39 9.97
CA PHE A 14 -3.39 -7.35 9.54
C PHE A 14 -2.88 -6.65 8.28
N LEU A 15 -1.58 -6.32 8.23
CA LEU A 15 -0.94 -5.68 7.07
C LEU A 15 -0.88 -6.62 5.86
N VAL A 16 -0.63 -7.91 6.06
CA VAL A 16 -0.66 -8.92 4.98
C VAL A 16 -2.07 -9.10 4.42
N ARG A 17 -3.09 -9.09 5.30
CA ARG A 17 -4.50 -9.30 4.93
C ARG A 17 -5.15 -8.07 4.29
N HIS A 18 -4.76 -6.86 4.69
CA HIS A 18 -5.33 -5.60 4.18
C HIS A 18 -4.37 -4.79 3.30
N GLY A 19 -3.14 -5.26 3.10
CA GLY A 19 -2.09 -4.52 2.37
C GLY A 19 -2.51 -4.16 0.94
N ASP A 20 -3.20 -5.05 0.25
CA ASP A 20 -3.72 -4.77 -1.11
C ASP A 20 -4.79 -3.67 -1.10
N TRP A 21 -5.61 -3.62 -0.05
CA TRP A 21 -6.61 -2.57 0.14
C TRP A 21 -5.96 -1.23 0.50
N ILE A 22 -4.95 -1.24 1.38
CA ILE A 22 -4.17 -0.04 1.74
C ILE A 22 -3.44 0.50 0.51
N ALA A 23 -2.83 -0.36 -0.29
CA ALA A 23 -2.17 0.02 -1.55
C ALA A 23 -3.16 0.64 -2.54
N ALA A 24 -4.37 0.09 -2.66
CA ALA A 24 -5.41 0.66 -3.52
C ALA A 24 -5.89 2.05 -3.02
N VAL A 25 -6.15 2.20 -1.73
CA VAL A 25 -6.60 3.46 -1.12
C VAL A 25 -5.52 4.54 -1.22
N THR A 26 -4.26 4.19 -0.94
CA THR A 26 -3.14 5.14 -1.09
C THR A 26 -2.87 5.48 -2.55
N GLY A 27 -2.99 4.51 -3.45
CA GLY A 27 -2.89 4.74 -4.90
C GLY A 27 -3.97 5.67 -5.44
N LEU A 28 -5.17 5.70 -4.86
CA LEU A 28 -6.24 6.60 -5.30
C LEU A 28 -6.01 8.07 -4.91
N ALA A 29 -5.20 8.36 -3.89
CA ALA A 29 -5.01 9.72 -3.40
C ALA A 29 -4.38 10.67 -4.45
N PRO A 30 -3.28 10.30 -5.17
CA PRO A 30 -2.75 11.12 -6.26
C PRO A 30 -3.74 11.32 -7.41
N LEU A 31 -4.56 10.31 -7.71
CA LEU A 31 -5.56 10.39 -8.78
C LEU A 31 -6.67 11.37 -8.41
N ALA A 32 -7.19 11.27 -7.19
CA ALA A 32 -8.18 12.21 -6.66
C ALA A 32 -7.62 13.65 -6.60
N ALA A 33 -6.37 13.82 -6.15
CA ALA A 33 -5.69 15.12 -6.13
C ALA A 33 -5.56 15.72 -7.53
N GLY A 34 -5.20 14.92 -8.54
CA GLY A 34 -5.11 15.36 -9.94
C GLY A 34 -6.47 15.79 -10.53
N VAL A 35 -7.55 15.08 -10.19
CA VAL A 35 -8.91 15.44 -10.64
C VAL A 35 -9.39 16.72 -9.95
N VAL A 36 -9.20 16.86 -8.64
CA VAL A 36 -9.55 18.08 -7.90
C VAL A 36 -8.77 19.29 -8.42
N ALA A 37 -7.48 19.10 -8.72
CA ALA A 37 -6.62 20.12 -9.32
C ALA A 37 -7.17 20.63 -10.66
N TRP A 38 -7.63 19.71 -11.51
CA TRP A 38 -8.21 20.05 -12.81
C TRP A 38 -9.54 20.80 -12.67
N ILE A 39 -10.42 20.37 -11.75
CA ILE A 39 -11.69 21.05 -11.46
C ILE A 39 -11.44 22.47 -10.90
N ALA A 40 -10.34 22.68 -10.17
CA ALA A 40 -9.92 24.00 -9.69
C ALA A 40 -9.38 24.93 -10.81
N GLY A 41 -9.43 24.50 -12.07
CA GLY A 41 -8.98 25.28 -13.22
C GLY A 41 -7.48 25.18 -13.50
N MET A 42 -6.77 24.25 -12.85
CA MET A 42 -5.36 24.00 -13.16
C MET A 42 -5.21 23.21 -14.48
N SER A 43 -3.97 23.18 -15.00
CA SER A 43 -3.64 22.52 -16.25
C SER A 43 -4.01 21.03 -16.27
N VAL A 44 -4.38 20.51 -17.45
CA VAL A 44 -4.62 19.06 -17.67
C VAL A 44 -3.40 18.19 -17.33
N MET A 45 -2.21 18.78 -17.30
CA MET A 45 -0.97 18.14 -16.83
C MET A 45 -1.11 17.57 -15.41
N PHE A 46 -1.92 18.17 -14.54
CA PHE A 46 -2.15 17.66 -13.18
C PHE A 46 -2.94 16.35 -13.17
N VAL A 47 -3.84 16.13 -14.14
CA VAL A 47 -4.54 14.84 -14.29
C VAL A 47 -3.57 13.76 -14.70
N LEU A 48 -2.71 14.03 -15.71
CA LEU A 48 -1.67 13.11 -16.14
C LEU A 48 -0.69 12.78 -15.00
N ALA A 49 -0.24 13.80 -14.26
CA ALA A 49 0.62 13.61 -13.10
C ALA A 49 -0.08 12.81 -11.99
N GLY A 50 -1.38 13.04 -11.75
CA GLY A 50 -2.18 12.27 -10.81
C GLY A 50 -2.32 10.80 -11.21
N VAL A 51 -2.56 10.52 -12.50
CA VAL A 51 -2.62 9.15 -13.03
C VAL A 51 -1.27 8.45 -12.92
N LEU A 52 -0.18 9.08 -13.39
CA LEU A 52 1.15 8.48 -13.30
C LEU A 52 1.59 8.30 -11.84
N GLY A 53 1.34 9.30 -10.99
CA GLY A 53 1.63 9.26 -9.56
C GLY A 53 0.84 8.16 -8.85
N SER A 54 -0.44 7.98 -9.18
CA SER A 54 -1.28 6.92 -8.61
C SER A 54 -0.77 5.53 -8.95
N ALA A 55 -0.47 5.28 -10.23
CA ALA A 55 0.06 4.01 -10.69
C ALA A 55 1.42 3.70 -10.04
N PHE A 56 2.30 4.70 -9.97
CA PHE A 56 3.62 4.56 -9.36
C PHE A 56 3.52 4.28 -7.86
N LEU A 57 2.71 5.04 -7.14
CA LEU A 57 2.53 4.87 -5.69
C LEU A 57 1.88 3.53 -5.35
N TYR A 58 0.87 3.12 -6.12
CA TYR A 58 0.26 1.79 -6.01
C TYR A 58 1.31 0.68 -6.18
N LEU A 59 2.18 0.79 -7.18
CA LEU A 59 3.21 -0.20 -7.46
C LEU A 59 4.26 -0.29 -6.34
N ILE A 60 4.70 0.85 -5.82
CA ILE A 60 5.59 0.89 -4.64
C ILE A 60 4.93 0.21 -3.45
N MET A 61 3.68 0.56 -3.16
CA MET A 61 3.01 0.07 -1.96
C MET A 61 2.69 -1.42 -2.06
N ARG A 62 2.31 -1.89 -3.26
CA ARG A 62 2.19 -3.33 -3.56
C ARG A 62 3.51 -4.07 -3.37
N SER A 63 4.61 -3.53 -3.88
CA SER A 63 5.95 -4.10 -3.69
C SER A 63 6.32 -4.22 -2.21
N TYR A 64 6.00 -3.21 -1.41
CA TYR A 64 6.25 -3.22 0.03
C TYR A 64 5.43 -4.31 0.75
N VAL A 65 4.15 -4.47 0.40
CA VAL A 65 3.29 -5.53 0.95
C VAL A 65 3.80 -6.92 0.57
N GLU A 66 4.23 -7.12 -0.68
CA GLU A 66 4.83 -8.38 -1.13
C GLU A 66 6.13 -8.68 -0.38
N LEU A 67 7.00 -7.69 -0.18
CA LEU A 67 8.23 -7.82 0.59
C LEU A 67 7.93 -8.24 2.03
N VAL A 68 6.95 -7.60 2.69
CA VAL A 68 6.51 -7.98 4.04
C VAL A 68 5.96 -9.40 4.06
N ARG A 69 5.16 -9.81 3.06
CA ARG A 69 4.66 -11.18 2.94
C ARG A 69 5.81 -12.19 2.85
N VAL A 70 6.82 -11.90 2.04
CA VAL A 70 8.02 -12.76 1.90
C VAL A 70 8.80 -12.85 3.21
N ILE A 71 9.02 -11.73 3.91
CA ILE A 71 9.71 -11.74 5.22
C ILE A 71 8.94 -12.59 6.22
N VAL A 72 7.61 -12.44 6.30
CA VAL A 72 6.76 -13.22 7.20
C VAL A 72 6.85 -14.70 6.87
N ASP A 73 6.82 -15.07 5.58
CA ASP A 73 6.94 -16.46 5.13
C ASP A 73 8.31 -17.06 5.47
N MET A 74 9.39 -16.27 5.37
CA MET A 74 10.74 -16.69 5.76
C MET A 74 10.93 -16.81 7.29
N LEU A 75 10.29 -15.94 8.08
CA LEU A 75 10.44 -15.91 9.55
C LEU A 75 9.51 -16.89 10.27
N LEU A 76 8.35 -17.19 9.70
CA LEU A 76 7.36 -18.15 10.22
C LEU A 76 7.04 -19.18 9.12
N PRO A 77 8.04 -20.00 8.73
CA PRO A 77 7.80 -21.08 7.79
C PRO A 77 6.80 -22.04 8.42
N LYS A 78 5.76 -22.40 7.67
CA LYS A 78 4.73 -23.35 8.11
C LYS A 78 5.31 -24.74 8.32
#